data_AF-A3TQ36-F1
#
_entry.id   AF-A3TQ36-F1
#
_cell.length_a   1.000
_cell.length_b   1.000
_cell.length_c   1.000
_cell.angle_alpha   90.00
_cell.angle_beta   90.00
_cell.angle_gamma   90.00
#
_symmetry.space_group_name_H-M   'P 1'
#
loop_
_entity.id
_entity.type
_entity.pdbx_description
1 polymer ?
#
loop_
_entity_poly.entity_id
_entity_poly.type
_entity_poly.pdbx_seq_one_letter_code
_entity_poly.pdbx_strand_id
1 'polypeptide(L)'
;MDVSTVRALAAPEGQELLRSLPPYSDSDVLTLHDRLRRAGHSSDLTAAALTQQRLRARATAKFGEFAADMLFTPDGLEQATRLEVAVAHAHRFSRASLAQVHDLGCGIGADAVTLSSLGVTVRAVDSDPVTAAVADANLRPWPDSRARVGHAEDADFGFDPGRNRVGAWLDPARRTRGVADITGRTRRTFRLEEISPSWDYVQQVAAVVPATGVKLSPGFDHAAIPNGTEAQWTSWAGDVVECAIWWGPLVMARGRTARVMGPDSSPSVVTESMADPVPPTAASLVDVGTWLHDVDKAVIRAGLVGAVTRSTEGMESDEGTGYVLTSRNVSLSYTRRYAVHEAMPFTVKSLRGWLREHGVTGLTIKKRGIRLDDEQLRRDLKIGTKAGSGEQATVVLTRVGGAPTALIVSPA
;
A
#
# COMPACT_ATOMS: atom_id res chain seq x y z
N MET A 1 11.77 -19.28 13.66
CA MET A 1 11.39 -20.42 12.79
C MET A 1 12.56 -20.68 11.87
N ASP A 2 12.92 -21.95 11.65
CA ASP A 2 13.97 -22.36 10.72
C ASP A 2 13.38 -23.16 9.53
N VAL A 3 14.22 -23.52 8.56
CA VAL A 3 13.80 -24.25 7.35
C VAL A 3 13.22 -25.62 7.67
N SER A 4 13.77 -26.34 8.66
CA SER A 4 13.24 -27.64 9.11
C SER A 4 11.83 -27.52 9.67
N THR A 5 11.57 -26.45 10.44
CA THR A 5 10.25 -26.15 10.99
C THR A 5 9.26 -25.83 9.87
N VAL A 6 9.66 -25.04 8.87
CA VAL A 6 8.80 -24.76 7.70
C VAL A 6 8.44 -26.06 6.97
N ARG A 7 9.42 -26.93 6.72
CA ARG A 7 9.20 -28.24 6.08
C ARG A 7 8.26 -29.13 6.90
N ALA A 8 8.42 -29.15 8.22
CA ALA A 8 7.53 -29.91 9.11
C ALA A 8 6.09 -29.37 9.07
N LEU A 9 5.90 -28.04 9.02
CA LEU A 9 4.58 -27.42 8.84
C LEU A 9 3.99 -27.69 7.46
N ALA A 10 4.80 -27.75 6.41
CA ALA A 10 4.37 -28.00 5.04
C ALA A 10 4.06 -29.48 4.75
N ALA A 11 4.62 -30.40 5.54
CA ALA A 11 4.36 -31.83 5.46
C ALA A 11 2.89 -32.17 5.78
N PRO A 12 2.36 -33.32 5.34
CA PRO A 12 0.96 -33.70 5.54
C PRO A 12 0.50 -33.60 7.00
N GLU A 13 1.31 -34.08 7.94
CA GLU A 13 1.04 -34.04 9.39
C GLU A 13 0.96 -32.60 9.93
N GLY A 14 1.87 -31.73 9.52
CA GLY A 14 1.87 -30.32 9.91
C GLY A 14 0.66 -29.57 9.36
N GLN A 15 0.25 -29.87 8.12
CA GLN A 15 -0.91 -29.27 7.49
C GLN A 15 -2.22 -29.74 8.11
N GLU A 16 -2.30 -31.02 8.47
CA GLU A 16 -3.44 -31.56 9.22
C GLU A 16 -3.55 -30.88 10.60
N LEU A 17 -2.41 -30.77 11.31
CA LEU A 17 -2.36 -30.04 12.57
C LEU A 17 -2.87 -28.60 12.40
N LEU A 18 -2.35 -27.86 11.43
CA LEU A 18 -2.75 -26.48 11.17
C LEU A 18 -4.26 -26.34 10.86
N ARG A 19 -4.83 -27.28 10.09
CA ARG A 19 -6.27 -27.33 9.79
C ARG A 19 -7.14 -27.71 10.99
N SER A 20 -6.59 -28.45 11.95
CA SER A 20 -7.30 -28.84 13.18
C SER A 20 -7.39 -27.74 14.25
N LEU A 21 -6.63 -26.64 14.09
CA LEU A 21 -6.59 -25.56 15.08
C LEU A 21 -7.90 -24.75 15.05
N PRO A 22 -8.44 -24.35 16.21
CA PRO A 22 -9.59 -23.44 16.27
C PRO A 22 -9.20 -22.02 15.81
N PRO A 23 -10.17 -21.10 15.69
CA PRO A 23 -9.87 -19.67 15.58
C PRO A 23 -8.91 -19.21 16.68
N TYR A 24 -8.04 -18.25 16.36
CA TYR A 24 -7.05 -17.74 17.30
C TYR A 24 -7.70 -17.03 18.49
N SER A 25 -7.20 -17.32 19.69
CA SER A 25 -7.63 -16.71 20.96
C SER A 25 -6.43 -16.63 21.90
N ASP A 26 -6.07 -15.40 22.33
CA ASP A 26 -4.93 -15.17 23.23
C ASP A 26 -5.07 -15.96 24.55
N SER A 27 -6.30 -16.11 25.06
CA SER A 27 -6.57 -16.80 26.33
C SER A 27 -6.35 -18.32 26.26
N ASP A 28 -6.42 -18.91 25.06
CA ASP A 28 -6.48 -20.36 24.89
C ASP A 28 -5.14 -20.97 24.48
N VAL A 29 -4.12 -20.13 24.22
CA VAL A 29 -2.81 -20.55 23.68
C VAL A 29 -2.14 -21.62 24.55
N LEU A 30 -2.12 -21.44 25.88
CA LEU A 30 -1.47 -22.38 26.82
C LEU A 30 -2.22 -23.72 26.87
N THR A 31 -3.55 -23.66 26.99
CA THR A 31 -4.41 -24.86 27.01
C THR A 31 -4.26 -25.66 25.71
N LEU A 32 -4.18 -24.95 24.57
CA LEU A 32 -4.00 -25.56 23.26
C LEU A 32 -2.61 -26.17 23.12
N HIS A 33 -1.56 -25.50 23.61
CA HIS A 33 -0.20 -26.05 23.66
C HIS A 33 -0.17 -27.40 24.38
N ASP A 34 -0.69 -27.45 25.62
CA ASP A 34 -0.69 -28.68 26.42
C ASP A 34 -1.48 -29.82 25.76
N ARG A 35 -2.59 -29.49 25.10
CA ARG A 35 -3.42 -30.47 24.37
C ARG A 35 -2.64 -31.07 23.20
N LEU A 36 -1.96 -30.24 22.41
CA LEU A 36 -1.19 -30.69 21.26
C LEU A 36 0.03 -31.54 21.66
N ARG A 37 0.69 -31.18 22.78
CA ARG A 37 1.78 -31.98 23.34
C ARG A 37 1.29 -33.35 23.82
N ARG A 38 0.13 -33.42 24.47
CA ARG A 38 -0.51 -34.69 24.86
C ARG A 38 -0.94 -35.54 23.67
N ALA A 39 -1.26 -34.91 22.54
CA ALA A 39 -1.57 -35.61 21.29
C ALA A 39 -0.32 -36.16 20.56
N GLY A 40 0.89 -35.96 21.11
CA GLY A 40 2.13 -36.55 20.61
C GLY A 40 2.92 -35.65 19.64
N HIS A 41 2.45 -34.43 19.35
CA HIS A 41 3.20 -33.49 18.50
C HIS A 41 4.47 -33.01 19.19
N SER A 42 5.57 -32.83 18.44
CA SER A 42 6.82 -32.29 18.98
C SER A 42 6.65 -30.87 19.52
N SER A 43 7.56 -30.45 20.41
CA SER A 43 7.52 -29.11 21.01
C SER A 43 7.62 -28.03 19.93
N ASP A 44 8.58 -28.21 19.00
CA ASP A 44 8.85 -27.25 17.95
C ASP A 44 7.68 -27.14 16.95
N LEU A 45 7.10 -28.27 16.54
CA LEU A 45 5.94 -28.28 15.65
C LEU A 45 4.73 -27.63 16.32
N THR A 46 4.51 -27.90 17.61
CA THR A 46 3.42 -27.29 18.39
C THR A 46 3.58 -25.78 18.47
N ALA A 47 4.76 -25.28 18.85
CA ALA A 47 5.05 -23.86 18.95
C ALA A 47 4.92 -23.15 17.58
N ALA A 48 5.40 -23.81 16.51
CA ALA A 48 5.29 -23.30 15.16
C ALA A 48 3.85 -23.23 14.67
N ALA A 49 3.03 -24.25 14.95
CA ALA A 49 1.62 -24.29 14.57
C ALA A 49 0.80 -23.19 15.28
N LEU A 50 1.03 -22.99 16.58
CA LEU A 50 0.39 -21.88 17.33
C LEU A 50 0.84 -20.50 16.82
N THR A 51 2.10 -20.36 16.43
CA THR A 51 2.61 -19.14 15.80
C THR A 51 1.89 -18.89 14.46
N GLN A 52 1.73 -19.93 13.63
CA GLN A 52 0.98 -19.82 12.38
C GLN A 52 -0.48 -19.48 12.62
N GLN A 53 -1.15 -20.08 13.62
CA GLN A 53 -2.54 -19.76 13.97
C GLN A 53 -2.72 -18.25 14.19
N ARG A 54 -1.83 -17.64 15.00
CA ARG A 54 -1.82 -16.20 15.25
C ARG A 54 -1.55 -15.38 13.97
N LEU A 55 -0.57 -15.80 13.17
CA LEU A 55 -0.21 -15.09 11.94
C LEU A 55 -1.31 -15.16 10.89
N ARG A 56 -1.96 -16.33 10.71
CA ARG A 56 -3.09 -16.51 9.80
C ARG A 56 -4.28 -15.64 10.19
N ALA A 57 -4.60 -15.55 11.48
CA ALA A 57 -5.65 -14.64 11.98
C ALA A 57 -5.34 -13.16 11.67
N ARG A 58 -4.07 -12.72 11.84
CA ARG A 58 -3.64 -11.38 11.42
C ARG A 58 -3.69 -11.20 9.89
N ALA A 59 -3.33 -12.25 9.14
CA ALA A 59 -3.20 -12.23 7.70
C ALA A 59 -4.53 -12.10 6.96
N THR A 60 -5.66 -12.45 7.59
CA THR A 60 -7.01 -12.26 7.03
C THR A 60 -7.23 -10.81 6.57
N ALA A 61 -6.64 -9.81 7.23
CA ALA A 61 -6.76 -8.41 6.82
C ALA A 61 -6.11 -8.08 5.46
N LYS A 62 -5.12 -8.86 5.01
CA LYS A 62 -4.40 -8.68 3.72
C LYS A 62 -4.75 -9.75 2.67
N PHE A 63 -5.18 -10.92 3.10
CA PHE A 63 -5.35 -12.10 2.24
C PHE A 63 -6.75 -12.71 2.29
N GLY A 64 -7.65 -12.21 3.15
CA GLY A 64 -8.98 -12.80 3.32
C GLY A 64 -8.88 -14.28 3.68
N GLU A 65 -9.66 -15.11 2.99
CA GLU A 65 -9.70 -16.56 3.20
C GLU A 65 -8.39 -17.28 2.80
N PHE A 66 -7.62 -16.74 1.84
CA PHE A 66 -6.31 -17.32 1.45
C PHE A 66 -5.33 -17.41 2.62
N ALA A 67 -5.49 -16.56 3.65
CA ALA A 67 -4.69 -16.63 4.85
C ALA A 67 -4.73 -18.01 5.52
N ALA A 68 -5.84 -18.74 5.42
CA ALA A 68 -6.00 -20.03 6.07
C ALA A 68 -5.10 -21.13 5.48
N ASP A 69 -4.66 -21.00 4.23
CA ASP A 69 -3.86 -22.02 3.54
C ASP A 69 -2.38 -21.64 3.43
N MET A 70 -2.04 -20.37 3.65
CA MET A 70 -0.68 -19.87 3.58
C MET A 70 0.09 -20.06 4.89
N LEU A 71 1.41 -20.17 4.78
CA LEU A 71 2.38 -20.03 5.85
C LEU A 71 2.95 -18.61 5.83
N PHE A 72 3.28 -18.11 7.02
CA PHE A 72 3.77 -16.75 7.23
C PHE A 72 5.00 -16.71 8.13
N THR A 73 5.88 -15.75 7.88
CA THR A 73 6.79 -15.22 8.91
C THR A 73 6.22 -13.89 9.44
N PRO A 74 6.56 -13.43 10.66
CA PRO A 74 6.11 -12.13 11.14
C PRO A 74 6.47 -10.98 10.19
N ASP A 75 7.75 -10.88 9.82
CA ASP A 75 8.26 -9.84 8.93
C ASP A 75 7.66 -9.97 7.51
N GLY A 76 7.57 -11.20 7.01
CA GLY A 76 6.98 -11.49 5.71
C GLY A 76 5.51 -11.06 5.63
N LEU A 77 4.71 -11.31 6.67
CA LEU A 77 3.32 -10.85 6.71
C LEU A 77 3.22 -9.31 6.71
N GLU A 78 4.10 -8.64 7.45
CA GLU A 78 4.10 -7.18 7.52
C GLU A 78 4.48 -6.54 6.19
N GLN A 79 5.45 -7.12 5.48
CA GLN A 79 5.97 -6.61 4.21
C GLN A 79 5.18 -7.08 2.98
N ALA A 80 4.45 -8.20 3.07
CA ALA A 80 3.80 -8.79 1.92
C ALA A 80 2.79 -7.85 1.25
N THR A 81 2.77 -7.91 -0.07
CA THR A 81 1.79 -7.26 -0.94
C THR A 81 0.38 -7.74 -0.54
N ARG A 82 -0.56 -6.80 -0.38
CA ARG A 82 -1.99 -7.13 -0.17
C ARG A 82 -2.51 -7.90 -1.37
N LEU A 83 -3.40 -8.86 -1.15
CA LEU A 83 -3.93 -9.72 -2.20
C LEU A 83 -4.54 -8.90 -3.35
N GLU A 84 -5.29 -7.85 -3.07
CA GLU A 84 -5.95 -7.02 -4.08
C GLU A 84 -4.93 -6.27 -4.97
N VAL A 85 -3.80 -5.89 -4.40
CA VAL A 85 -2.68 -5.25 -5.11
C VAL A 85 -1.92 -6.31 -5.92
N ALA A 86 -1.61 -7.46 -5.32
CA ALA A 86 -0.96 -8.58 -6.01
C ALA A 86 -1.79 -9.10 -7.20
N VAL A 87 -3.13 -9.09 -7.08
CA VAL A 87 -4.05 -9.43 -8.18
C VAL A 87 -3.92 -8.40 -9.31
N ALA A 88 -3.78 -7.12 -8.99
CA ALA A 88 -3.53 -6.08 -10.00
C ALA A 88 -2.20 -6.29 -10.73
N HIS A 89 -1.14 -6.72 -10.03
CA HIS A 89 0.14 -7.10 -10.65
C HIS A 89 -0.05 -8.28 -11.58
N ALA A 90 -0.59 -9.38 -11.05
CA ALA A 90 -0.76 -10.63 -11.77
C ALA A 90 -1.63 -10.46 -13.04
N HIS A 91 -2.65 -9.60 -12.98
CA HIS A 91 -3.46 -9.26 -14.15
C HIS A 91 -2.65 -8.61 -15.29
N ARG A 92 -1.61 -7.81 -15.02
CA ARG A 92 -0.76 -7.26 -16.09
C ARG A 92 -0.03 -8.38 -16.83
N PHE A 93 0.58 -9.31 -16.09
CA PHE A 93 1.31 -10.43 -16.66
C PHE A 93 0.39 -11.41 -17.41
N SER A 94 -0.77 -11.73 -16.82
CA SER A 94 -1.80 -12.57 -17.44
C SER A 94 -2.36 -11.95 -18.73
N ARG A 95 -2.69 -10.64 -18.71
CA ARG A 95 -3.15 -9.91 -19.89
C ARG A 95 -2.10 -9.86 -21.00
N ALA A 96 -0.82 -9.73 -20.66
CA ALA A 96 0.29 -9.84 -21.59
C ALA A 96 0.54 -11.28 -22.09
N SER A 97 -0.30 -12.24 -21.68
CA SER A 97 -0.25 -13.65 -22.08
C SER A 97 1.10 -14.32 -21.75
N LEU A 98 1.78 -13.87 -20.69
CA LEU A 98 3.03 -14.50 -20.26
C LEU A 98 2.73 -15.88 -19.69
N ALA A 99 3.57 -16.84 -20.05
CA ALA A 99 3.50 -18.21 -19.56
C ALA A 99 4.31 -18.39 -18.27
N GLN A 100 5.38 -17.60 -18.12
CA GLN A 100 6.29 -17.71 -16.98
C GLN A 100 6.71 -16.32 -16.47
N VAL A 101 6.82 -16.19 -15.16
CA VAL A 101 7.38 -15.00 -14.51
C VAL A 101 8.47 -15.41 -13.52
N HIS A 102 9.59 -14.70 -13.57
CA HIS A 102 10.61 -14.75 -12.53
C HIS A 102 10.25 -13.74 -11.45
N ASP A 103 10.05 -14.20 -10.21
CA ASP A 103 9.77 -13.35 -9.04
C ASP A 103 11.06 -13.22 -8.21
N LEU A 104 11.69 -12.04 -8.29
CA LEU A 104 13.02 -11.77 -7.76
C LEU A 104 12.91 -10.94 -6.47
N GLY A 105 13.15 -11.60 -5.32
CA GLY A 105 12.83 -11.05 -4.01
C GLY A 105 11.40 -11.39 -3.58
N CYS A 106 11.00 -12.64 -3.77
CA CYS A 106 9.59 -13.04 -3.69
C CYS A 106 8.96 -12.94 -2.29
N GLY A 107 9.76 -12.74 -1.24
CA GLY A 107 9.28 -12.73 0.14
C GLY A 107 8.57 -14.03 0.48
N ILE A 108 7.43 -13.97 1.18
CA ILE A 108 6.61 -15.14 1.48
C ILE A 108 5.76 -15.63 0.29
N GLY A 109 6.00 -15.11 -0.91
CA GLY A 109 5.36 -15.55 -2.15
C GLY A 109 3.98 -14.97 -2.42
N ALA A 110 3.62 -13.80 -1.87
CA ALA A 110 2.29 -13.21 -2.07
C ALA A 110 1.99 -12.91 -3.55
N ASP A 111 2.91 -12.24 -4.25
CA ASP A 111 2.80 -11.97 -5.69
C ASP A 111 2.93 -13.28 -6.51
N ALA A 112 3.87 -14.16 -6.17
CA ALA A 112 4.05 -15.47 -6.80
C ALA A 112 2.81 -16.37 -6.75
N VAL A 113 2.17 -16.49 -5.59
CA VAL A 113 0.91 -17.24 -5.40
C VAL A 113 -0.19 -16.63 -6.27
N THR A 114 -0.29 -15.30 -6.28
CA THR A 114 -1.33 -14.62 -7.05
C THR A 114 -1.13 -14.78 -8.56
N LEU A 115 0.10 -14.67 -9.05
CA LEU A 115 0.48 -14.99 -10.43
C LEU A 115 0.12 -16.43 -10.81
N SER A 116 0.46 -17.38 -9.95
CA SER A 116 0.18 -18.81 -10.16
C SER A 116 -1.32 -19.09 -10.19
N SER A 117 -2.09 -18.41 -9.33
CA SER A 117 -3.56 -18.52 -9.31
C SER A 117 -4.22 -18.06 -10.60
N LEU A 118 -3.57 -17.18 -11.38
CA LEU A 118 -4.01 -16.75 -12.72
C LEU A 118 -3.38 -17.56 -13.86
N GLY A 119 -2.76 -18.71 -13.57
CA GLY A 119 -2.20 -19.61 -14.58
C GLY A 119 -0.83 -19.21 -15.11
N VAL A 120 -0.10 -18.32 -14.42
CA VAL A 120 1.27 -17.95 -14.77
C VAL A 120 2.25 -18.79 -13.95
N THR A 121 3.13 -19.54 -14.62
CA THR A 121 4.17 -20.33 -13.94
C THR A 121 5.20 -19.41 -13.29
N VAL A 122 5.47 -19.57 -12.00
CA VAL A 122 6.40 -18.68 -11.28
C VAL A 122 7.69 -19.39 -10.91
N ARG A 123 8.81 -18.74 -11.22
CA ARG A 123 10.16 -19.08 -10.73
C ARG A 123 10.58 -18.02 -9.72
N ALA A 124 10.33 -18.29 -8.46
CA ALA A 124 10.57 -17.36 -7.38
C ALA A 124 11.95 -17.59 -6.72
N VAL A 125 12.62 -16.51 -6.33
CA VAL A 125 13.85 -16.55 -5.54
C VAL A 125 13.79 -15.56 -4.38
N ASP A 126 14.28 -15.99 -3.23
CA ASP A 126 14.57 -15.11 -2.10
C ASP A 126 15.93 -15.49 -1.50
N SER A 127 16.66 -14.50 -1.02
CA SER A 127 17.97 -14.71 -0.41
C SER A 127 17.88 -15.31 1.00
N ASP A 128 16.76 -15.09 1.71
CA ASP A 128 16.55 -15.66 3.04
C ASP A 128 16.02 -17.10 2.95
N PRO A 129 16.74 -18.12 3.47
CA PRO A 129 16.34 -19.52 3.33
C PRO A 129 14.97 -19.85 3.93
N VAL A 130 14.59 -19.20 5.04
CA VAL A 130 13.31 -19.46 5.72
C VAL A 130 12.16 -18.88 4.90
N THR A 131 12.32 -17.66 4.40
CA THR A 131 11.35 -16.94 3.57
C THR A 131 11.13 -17.66 2.24
N ALA A 132 12.20 -18.09 1.56
CA ALA A 132 12.10 -18.91 0.35
C ALA A 132 11.37 -20.24 0.60
N ALA A 133 11.65 -20.92 1.72
CA ALA A 133 10.95 -22.16 2.08
C ALA A 133 9.46 -21.93 2.37
N VAL A 134 9.10 -20.80 2.98
CA VAL A 134 7.69 -20.41 3.20
C VAL A 134 7.00 -20.11 1.87
N ALA A 135 7.64 -19.37 0.97
CA ALA A 135 7.12 -19.11 -0.37
C ALA A 135 6.89 -20.40 -1.16
N ASP A 136 7.83 -21.35 -1.12
CA ASP A 136 7.70 -22.62 -1.82
C ASP A 136 6.55 -23.47 -1.26
N ALA A 137 6.40 -23.49 0.07
CA ALA A 137 5.27 -24.14 0.72
C ALA A 137 3.92 -23.50 0.32
N ASN A 138 3.88 -22.18 0.17
CA ASN A 138 2.70 -21.44 -0.29
C ASN A 138 2.39 -21.69 -1.78
N LEU A 139 3.41 -21.94 -2.60
CA LEU A 139 3.27 -22.26 -4.02
C LEU A 139 2.89 -23.72 -4.30
N ARG A 140 2.94 -24.61 -3.29
CA ARG A 140 2.64 -26.04 -3.42
C ARG A 140 1.35 -26.38 -4.20
N PRO A 141 0.23 -25.62 -4.11
CA PRO A 141 -0.95 -25.90 -4.93
C PRO A 141 -0.72 -25.82 -6.45
N TRP A 142 0.36 -25.16 -6.89
CA TRP A 142 0.74 -25.01 -8.30
C TRP A 142 2.04 -25.77 -8.58
N PRO A 143 1.97 -27.01 -9.10
CA PRO A 143 3.13 -27.90 -9.23
C PRO A 143 4.20 -27.40 -10.22
N ASP A 144 3.88 -26.45 -11.09
CA ASP A 144 4.86 -25.85 -12.01
C ASP A 144 5.57 -24.61 -11.43
N SER A 145 5.02 -24.02 -10.36
CA SER A 145 5.60 -22.84 -9.69
C SER A 145 6.41 -23.24 -8.46
N ARG A 146 7.59 -22.66 -8.28
CA ARG A 146 8.49 -22.96 -7.15
C ARG A 146 9.18 -21.72 -6.64
N ALA A 147 9.52 -21.74 -5.36
CA ALA A 147 10.48 -20.79 -4.79
C ALA A 147 11.75 -21.52 -4.33
N ARG A 148 12.90 -20.87 -4.48
CA ARG A 148 14.19 -21.40 -4.03
C ARG A 148 15.02 -20.33 -3.36
N VAL A 149 15.97 -20.78 -2.55
CA VAL A 149 17.01 -19.88 -2.02
C VAL A 149 17.91 -19.45 -3.18
N GLY A 150 18.18 -18.15 -3.26
CA GLY A 150 19.10 -17.58 -4.24
C GLY A 150 19.04 -16.07 -4.28
N HIS A 151 20.07 -15.45 -4.86
CA HIS A 151 20.04 -14.02 -5.11
C HIS A 151 19.26 -13.73 -6.39
N ALA A 152 18.66 -12.53 -6.46
CA ALA A 152 17.97 -12.07 -7.67
C ALA A 152 18.94 -12.04 -8.85
N GLU A 153 20.19 -11.65 -8.59
CA GLU A 153 21.30 -11.53 -9.52
C GLU A 153 21.71 -12.86 -10.16
N ASP A 154 21.41 -13.99 -9.53
CA ASP A 154 21.68 -15.34 -10.03
C ASP A 154 20.56 -15.88 -10.95
N ALA A 155 19.55 -15.07 -11.25
CA ALA A 155 18.44 -15.48 -12.10
C ALA A 155 18.89 -15.63 -13.56
N ASP A 156 18.82 -16.86 -14.06
CA ASP A 156 18.88 -17.14 -15.49
C ASP A 156 17.47 -17.07 -16.09
N PHE A 157 17.22 -16.03 -16.89
CA PHE A 157 15.96 -15.83 -17.60
C PHE A 157 15.79 -16.75 -18.81
N GLY A 158 16.88 -17.41 -19.25
CA GLY A 158 16.94 -18.25 -20.44
C GLY A 158 16.76 -17.42 -21.72
N PHE A 159 17.86 -17.11 -22.42
CA PHE A 159 17.78 -16.42 -23.70
C PHE A 159 17.23 -17.38 -24.78
N ASP A 160 16.03 -17.10 -25.26
CA ASP A 160 15.44 -17.77 -26.41
C ASP A 160 14.67 -16.73 -27.23
N PRO A 161 15.15 -16.38 -28.44
CA PRO A 161 14.48 -15.44 -29.34
C PRO A 161 13.02 -15.81 -29.68
N GLY A 162 12.58 -17.04 -29.40
CA GLY A 162 11.19 -17.49 -29.54
C GLY A 162 10.33 -17.42 -28.28
N ARG A 163 10.89 -17.12 -27.09
CA ARG A 163 10.16 -17.10 -25.79
C ARG A 163 9.54 -15.74 -25.45
N ASN A 164 8.67 -15.24 -26.32
CA ASN A 164 7.87 -14.00 -26.11
C ASN A 164 6.86 -14.07 -24.93
N ARG A 165 7.06 -14.96 -23.95
CA ARG A 165 6.10 -15.24 -22.87
C ARG A 165 6.77 -15.35 -21.49
N VAL A 166 7.96 -14.78 -21.32
CA VAL A 166 8.66 -14.67 -20.02
C VAL A 166 8.58 -13.23 -19.53
N GLY A 167 8.29 -13.06 -18.23
CA GLY A 167 8.36 -11.77 -17.54
C GLY A 167 9.21 -11.82 -16.28
N ALA A 168 9.47 -10.66 -15.71
CA ALA A 168 10.14 -10.51 -14.42
C ALA A 168 9.33 -9.58 -13.50
N TRP A 169 9.21 -9.97 -12.24
CA TRP A 169 8.72 -9.15 -11.15
C TRP A 169 9.85 -8.99 -10.14
N LEU A 170 10.14 -7.76 -9.73
CA LEU A 170 11.18 -7.46 -8.76
C LEU A 170 10.58 -6.76 -7.55
N ASP A 171 10.88 -7.25 -6.36
CA ASP A 171 10.54 -6.61 -5.09
C ASP A 171 11.81 -6.39 -4.25
N PRO A 172 12.63 -5.39 -4.61
CA PRO A 172 13.91 -5.18 -3.96
C PRO A 172 13.74 -4.71 -2.52
N ALA A 173 14.43 -5.39 -1.60
CA ALA A 173 14.46 -5.02 -0.19
C ALA A 173 15.27 -3.72 0.02
N ARG A 174 14.92 -2.95 1.05
CA ARG A 174 15.82 -1.89 1.54
C ARG A 174 17.02 -2.53 2.25
N ARG A 175 18.23 -2.10 1.89
CA ARG A 175 19.45 -2.33 2.65
C ARG A 175 19.31 -1.67 4.02
N THR A 176 19.26 -2.46 5.09
CA THR A 176 19.25 -1.95 6.45
C THR A 176 20.62 -1.32 6.77
N ARG A 177 20.77 -0.01 6.60
CA ARG A 177 21.80 0.75 7.33
C ARG A 177 21.22 1.10 8.69
N GLY A 178 21.51 0.28 9.69
CA GLY A 178 21.22 0.61 11.08
C GLY A 178 22.09 1.79 11.53
N VAL A 179 21.47 2.95 11.78
CA VAL A 179 21.77 3.81 12.93
C VAL A 179 20.45 4.46 13.34
N ALA A 180 19.92 4.06 14.49
CA ALA A 180 18.95 4.88 15.19
C ALA A 180 19.73 6.06 15.78
N ASP A 181 19.54 7.26 15.25
CA ASP A 181 19.99 8.46 15.96
C ASP A 181 19.29 8.50 17.33
N ILE A 182 20.00 9.04 18.33
CA ILE A 182 19.64 9.15 19.75
C ILE A 182 18.24 9.76 20.04
N THR A 183 17.51 10.22 19.02
CA THR A 183 16.15 10.77 19.12
C THR A 183 15.04 9.94 18.44
N GLY A 184 15.33 8.71 17.97
CA GLY A 184 14.29 7.74 17.59
C GLY A 184 13.39 8.13 16.41
N ARG A 185 13.75 9.16 15.62
CA ARG A 185 13.04 9.54 14.39
C ARG A 185 13.91 9.31 13.17
N THR A 186 13.82 8.12 12.58
CA THR A 186 14.37 7.86 11.26
C THR A 186 13.63 8.73 10.24
N ARG A 187 14.28 9.77 9.72
CA ARG A 187 13.83 10.46 8.50
C ARG A 187 13.96 9.44 7.35
N ARG A 188 12.86 8.77 7.01
CA ARG A 188 12.79 7.76 5.94
C ARG A 188 12.91 8.41 4.55
N THR A 189 14.05 9.00 4.20
CA THR A 189 14.36 9.29 2.80
C THR A 189 14.59 7.97 2.08
N PHE A 190 13.81 7.69 1.03
CA PHE A 190 14.09 6.59 0.12
C PHE A 190 15.24 7.00 -0.79
N ARG A 191 16.22 6.11 -0.93
CA ARG A 191 17.39 6.28 -1.77
C ARG A 191 17.49 5.04 -2.65
N LEU A 192 17.59 5.25 -3.96
CA LEU A 192 17.67 4.16 -4.94
C LEU A 192 18.98 3.37 -4.81
N GLU A 193 19.98 3.95 -4.16
CA GLU A 193 21.26 3.31 -3.87
C GLU A 193 21.15 2.32 -2.69
N GLU A 194 20.05 2.41 -1.93
CA GLU A 194 19.80 1.62 -0.72
C GLU A 194 18.83 0.45 -0.99
N ILE A 195 18.45 0.17 -2.23
CA ILE A 195 17.67 -1.05 -2.56
C ILE A 195 18.57 -2.20 -3.01
N SER A 196 18.12 -3.44 -2.76
CA SER A 196 18.80 -4.68 -3.15
C SER A 196 17.79 -5.67 -3.75
N PRO A 197 17.94 -6.10 -5.01
CA PRO A 197 19.00 -5.71 -5.94
C PRO A 197 18.99 -4.21 -6.29
N SER A 198 20.11 -3.69 -6.82
CA SER A 198 20.26 -2.27 -7.09
C SER A 198 19.31 -1.78 -8.19
N TRP A 199 19.01 -0.48 -8.20
CA TRP A 199 18.20 0.11 -9.28
C TRP A 199 18.80 -0.12 -10.68
N ASP A 200 20.13 -0.07 -10.81
CA ASP A 200 20.81 -0.36 -12.07
C ASP A 200 20.59 -1.81 -12.51
N TYR A 201 20.61 -2.76 -11.58
CA TYR A 201 20.29 -4.15 -11.89
C TYR A 201 18.84 -4.31 -12.35
N VAL A 202 17.88 -3.63 -11.69
CA VAL A 202 16.47 -3.63 -12.14
C VAL A 202 16.36 -3.17 -13.60
N GLN A 203 17.06 -2.08 -13.96
CA GLN A 203 17.06 -1.58 -15.34
C GLN A 203 17.73 -2.55 -16.32
N GLN A 204 18.79 -3.26 -15.91
CA GLN A 204 19.43 -4.30 -16.73
C GLN A 204 18.48 -5.48 -16.98
N VAL A 205 17.74 -5.93 -15.97
CA VAL A 205 16.71 -6.96 -16.14
C VAL A 205 15.64 -6.49 -17.12
N ALA A 206 15.13 -5.26 -16.97
CA ALA A 206 14.12 -4.70 -17.87
C ALA A 206 14.60 -4.57 -19.32
N ALA A 207 15.90 -4.36 -19.55
CA ALA A 207 16.49 -4.31 -20.89
C ALA A 207 16.53 -5.70 -21.57
N VAL A 208 16.73 -6.77 -20.80
CA VAL A 208 16.79 -8.16 -21.30
C VAL A 208 15.41 -8.81 -21.34
N VAL A 209 14.53 -8.47 -20.40
CA VAL A 209 13.16 -8.99 -20.26
C VAL A 209 12.19 -7.81 -20.35
N PRO A 210 11.70 -7.43 -21.55
CA PRO A 210 10.85 -6.25 -21.71
C PRO A 210 9.56 -6.28 -20.88
N ALA A 211 9.03 -7.47 -20.59
CA ALA A 211 7.90 -7.67 -19.69
C ALA A 211 8.34 -7.68 -18.21
N THR A 212 8.89 -6.54 -17.75
CA THR A 212 9.37 -6.37 -16.38
C THR A 212 8.46 -5.42 -15.60
N GLY A 213 8.21 -5.76 -14.33
CA GLY A 213 7.65 -4.86 -13.33
C GLY A 213 8.52 -4.85 -12.07
N VAL A 214 8.55 -3.72 -11.36
CA VAL A 214 9.24 -3.60 -10.06
C VAL A 214 8.36 -2.86 -9.07
N LYS A 215 8.26 -3.37 -7.84
CA LYS A 215 7.63 -2.68 -6.72
C LYS A 215 8.65 -1.80 -6.00
N LEU A 216 8.29 -0.54 -5.78
CA LEU A 216 9.13 0.45 -5.10
C LEU A 216 8.34 1.19 -4.02
N SER A 217 9.07 1.96 -3.23
CA SER A 217 8.50 2.84 -2.21
C SER A 217 7.50 3.82 -2.82
N PRO A 218 6.37 4.13 -2.13
CA PRO A 218 5.52 5.28 -2.47
C PRO A 218 6.31 6.58 -2.67
N GLY A 219 7.46 6.68 -2.01
CA GLY A 219 8.39 7.79 -2.07
C GLY A 219 9.23 7.90 -3.35
N PHE A 220 9.04 7.06 -4.37
CA PHE A 220 9.84 7.09 -5.62
C PHE A 220 9.83 8.49 -6.27
N ASP A 221 10.97 8.88 -6.83
CA ASP A 221 11.20 10.19 -7.43
C ASP A 221 10.68 10.22 -8.87
N HIS A 222 9.92 11.26 -9.23
CA HIS A 222 9.41 11.43 -10.59
C HIS A 222 10.55 11.59 -11.60
N ALA A 223 11.67 12.20 -11.20
CA ALA A 223 12.83 12.38 -12.07
C ALA A 223 13.56 11.06 -12.39
N ALA A 224 13.34 10.00 -11.59
CA ALA A 224 13.97 8.70 -11.77
C ALA A 224 13.15 7.74 -12.65
N ILE A 225 11.96 8.15 -13.14
CA ILE A 225 11.11 7.32 -14.00
C ILE A 225 11.79 7.15 -15.36
N PRO A 226 12.09 5.90 -15.81
CA PRO A 226 12.69 5.69 -17.12
C PRO A 226 11.73 6.01 -18.26
N ASN A 227 12.27 6.50 -19.37
CA ASN A 227 11.48 6.85 -20.55
C ASN A 227 10.69 5.65 -21.08
N GLY A 228 9.43 5.90 -21.44
CA GLY A 228 8.54 4.88 -22.01
C GLY A 228 7.95 3.91 -20.99
N THR A 229 8.27 4.02 -19.70
CA THR A 229 7.65 3.21 -18.65
C THR A 229 6.31 3.78 -18.19
N GLU A 230 5.58 2.98 -17.42
CA GLU A 230 4.50 3.45 -16.56
C GLU A 230 4.96 3.42 -15.11
N ALA A 231 4.84 4.54 -14.40
CA ALA A 231 5.01 4.62 -12.97
C ALA A 231 3.63 4.74 -12.30
N GLN A 232 3.19 3.67 -11.65
CA GLN A 232 1.87 3.60 -11.02
C GLN A 232 1.98 3.70 -9.50
N TRP A 233 1.42 4.76 -8.91
CA TRP A 233 1.21 4.83 -7.46
C TRP A 233 -0.10 4.16 -7.11
N THR A 234 -0.05 3.20 -6.19
CA THR A 234 -1.24 2.45 -5.78
C THR A 234 -1.61 2.81 -4.35
N SER A 235 -2.87 3.14 -4.10
CA SER A 235 -3.42 3.27 -2.75
C SER A 235 -4.43 2.19 -2.43
N TRP A 236 -4.51 1.84 -1.15
CA TRP A 236 -5.53 1.00 -0.56
C TRP A 236 -6.17 1.75 0.61
N ALA A 237 -7.49 1.94 0.56
CA ALA A 237 -8.27 2.63 1.59
C ALA A 237 -7.75 4.04 1.96
N GLY A 238 -7.11 4.73 1.01
CA GLY A 238 -6.57 6.09 1.19
C GLY A 238 -5.09 6.15 1.61
N ASP A 239 -4.42 5.01 1.75
CA ASP A 239 -2.98 4.94 2.03
C ASP A 239 -2.21 4.42 0.82
N VAL A 240 -1.16 5.13 0.42
CA VAL A 240 -0.30 4.72 -0.70
C VAL A 240 0.57 3.55 -0.23
N VAL A 241 0.40 2.41 -0.89
CA VAL A 241 1.06 1.15 -0.52
C VAL A 241 2.35 0.93 -1.31
N GLU A 242 2.43 1.44 -2.55
CA GLU A 242 3.61 1.27 -3.42
C GLU A 242 3.66 2.31 -4.54
N CYS A 243 4.81 2.36 -5.21
CA CYS A 243 4.95 2.82 -6.59
C CYS A 243 5.51 1.66 -7.41
N ALA A 244 4.82 1.20 -8.44
CA ALA A 244 5.31 0.16 -9.34
C ALA A 244 5.74 0.76 -10.69
N ILE A 245 6.92 0.38 -11.18
CA ILE A 245 7.37 0.74 -12.53
C ILE A 245 7.16 -0.46 -13.45
N TRP A 246 6.56 -0.22 -14.62
CA TRP A 246 6.23 -1.24 -15.61
C TRP A 246 6.90 -0.93 -16.95
N TRP A 247 7.46 -1.96 -17.58
CA TRP A 247 8.11 -1.90 -18.89
C TRP A 247 7.36 -2.70 -19.95
N GLY A 248 7.66 -2.36 -21.22
CA GLY A 248 7.28 -3.13 -22.39
C GLY A 248 5.78 -3.45 -22.45
N PRO A 249 5.38 -4.72 -22.66
CA PRO A 249 3.98 -5.11 -22.81
C PRO A 249 3.15 -5.00 -21.52
N LEU A 250 3.77 -4.72 -20.37
CA LEU A 250 3.06 -4.51 -19.10
C LEU A 250 2.61 -3.07 -18.90
N VAL A 251 3.07 -2.13 -19.74
CA VAL A 251 2.64 -0.72 -19.73
C VAL A 251 1.20 -0.62 -20.24
N MET A 252 0.32 -0.07 -19.42
CA MET A 252 -1.06 0.24 -19.79
C MET A 252 -1.23 1.70 -20.18
N ALA A 253 -0.53 2.61 -19.49
CA ALA A 253 -0.45 4.02 -19.83
C ALA A 253 0.93 4.57 -19.48
N ARG A 254 1.64 5.14 -20.46
CA ARG A 254 2.99 5.70 -20.25
C ARG A 254 2.95 6.91 -19.31
N GLY A 255 4.04 7.12 -18.59
CA GLY A 255 4.19 8.23 -17.65
C GLY A 255 3.63 7.89 -16.28
N ARG A 256 3.13 8.90 -15.56
CA ARG A 256 2.62 8.74 -14.20
C ARG A 256 1.15 8.30 -14.20
N THR A 257 0.84 7.30 -13.38
CA THR A 257 -0.54 6.86 -13.13
C THR A 257 -0.78 6.71 -11.63
N ALA A 258 -2.03 6.85 -11.22
CA ALA A 258 -2.47 6.55 -9.87
C ALA A 258 -3.60 5.54 -9.90
N ARG A 259 -3.49 4.49 -9.10
CA ARG A 259 -4.53 3.47 -8.91
C ARG A 259 -5.08 3.57 -7.50
N VAL A 260 -6.38 3.84 -7.38
CA VAL A 260 -7.07 3.96 -6.09
C VAL A 260 -7.94 2.73 -5.87
N MET A 261 -7.76 2.06 -4.73
CA MET A 261 -8.47 0.84 -4.37
C MET A 261 -8.98 0.89 -2.93
N GLY A 262 -9.98 0.06 -2.62
CA GLY A 262 -10.57 -0.05 -1.29
C GLY A 262 -11.58 -1.21 -1.22
N PRO A 263 -12.01 -1.60 -0.02
CA PRO A 263 -12.82 -2.80 0.21
C PRO A 263 -14.18 -2.79 -0.50
N ASP A 264 -14.79 -1.61 -0.71
CA ASP A 264 -16.14 -1.46 -1.24
C ASP A 264 -16.21 -0.59 -2.51
N SER A 265 -15.09 -0.51 -3.25
CA SER A 265 -15.01 0.34 -4.44
C SER A 265 -14.27 -0.34 -5.58
N SER A 266 -14.85 -0.25 -6.78
CA SER A 266 -14.13 -0.62 -8.00
C SER A 266 -12.83 0.19 -8.13
N PRO A 267 -11.70 -0.46 -8.45
CA PRO A 267 -10.44 0.24 -8.67
C PRO A 267 -10.59 1.36 -9.71
N SER A 268 -10.00 2.51 -9.41
CA SER A 268 -9.98 3.67 -10.31
C SER A 268 -8.56 3.98 -10.75
N VAL A 269 -8.37 4.33 -12.01
CA VAL A 269 -7.05 4.70 -12.56
C VAL A 269 -7.12 6.14 -13.07
N VAL A 270 -6.16 6.95 -12.63
CA VAL A 270 -5.93 8.31 -13.11
C VAL A 270 -4.61 8.33 -13.88
N THR A 271 -4.59 8.92 -15.07
CA THR A 271 -3.42 9.00 -15.94
C THR A 271 -3.02 10.45 -16.18
N GLU A 272 -1.77 10.70 -16.60
CA GLU A 272 -1.31 12.03 -16.98
C GLU A 272 -2.20 12.72 -18.03
N SER A 273 -2.74 11.97 -18.99
CA SER A 273 -3.64 12.52 -20.02
C SER A 273 -4.96 13.08 -19.47
N MET A 274 -5.32 12.74 -18.23
CA MET A 274 -6.49 13.29 -17.56
C MET A 274 -6.19 14.60 -16.84
N ALA A 275 -4.92 14.92 -16.60
CA ALA A 275 -4.49 15.99 -15.71
C ALA A 275 -3.87 17.17 -16.48
N ASP A 276 -4.25 18.38 -16.09
CA ASP A 276 -3.47 19.56 -16.47
C ASP A 276 -2.12 19.55 -15.73
N PRO A 277 -0.99 19.84 -16.40
CA PRO A 277 0.34 19.75 -15.78
C PRO A 277 0.54 20.68 -14.58
N VAL A 278 -0.12 21.84 -14.60
CA VAL A 278 -0.11 22.83 -13.53
C VAL A 278 -1.56 23.10 -13.14
N PRO A 279 -2.06 22.51 -12.02
CA PRO A 279 -3.41 22.77 -11.57
C PRO A 279 -3.56 24.24 -11.14
N PRO A 280 -4.73 24.89 -11.41
CA PRO A 280 -5.00 26.21 -10.88
C PRO A 280 -5.10 26.17 -9.35
N THR A 281 -4.66 27.24 -8.69
CA THR A 281 -4.70 27.38 -7.23
C THR A 281 -5.62 28.52 -6.81
N ALA A 282 -6.30 28.35 -5.68
CA ALA A 282 -7.15 29.37 -5.09
C ALA A 282 -6.31 30.57 -4.62
N ALA A 283 -6.79 31.78 -4.87
CA ALA A 283 -6.13 33.03 -4.49
C ALA A 283 -6.61 33.56 -3.14
N SER A 284 -7.87 33.30 -2.77
CA SER A 284 -8.44 33.76 -1.51
C SER A 284 -9.64 32.92 -1.06
N LEU A 285 -10.23 33.26 0.08
CA LEU A 285 -11.45 32.60 0.58
C LEU A 285 -12.65 32.75 -0.36
N VAL A 286 -12.65 33.75 -1.27
CA VAL A 286 -13.72 33.92 -2.26
C VAL A 286 -13.78 32.76 -3.26
N ASP A 287 -12.65 32.07 -3.46
CA ASP A 287 -12.57 30.90 -4.33
C ASP A 287 -13.05 29.60 -3.65
N VAL A 288 -13.39 29.66 -2.36
CA VAL A 288 -13.96 28.53 -1.65
C VAL A 288 -15.40 28.32 -2.13
N GLY A 289 -15.56 27.33 -3.00
CA GLY A 289 -16.88 26.87 -3.46
C GLY A 289 -17.62 26.02 -2.44
N THR A 290 -18.78 25.51 -2.85
CA THR A 290 -19.68 24.69 -2.02
C THR A 290 -19.14 23.29 -1.74
N TRP A 291 -18.16 22.81 -2.51
CA TRP A 291 -17.63 21.47 -2.42
C TRP A 291 -16.11 21.46 -2.26
N LEU A 292 -15.65 20.53 -1.43
CA LEU A 292 -14.26 20.21 -1.24
C LEU A 292 -14.01 18.75 -1.63
N HIS A 293 -13.02 18.53 -2.48
CA HIS A 293 -12.48 17.21 -2.78
C HIS A 293 -11.16 16.99 -2.02
N ASP A 294 -11.18 16.06 -1.07
CA ASP A 294 -10.00 15.46 -0.42
C ASP A 294 -9.44 14.39 -1.36
N VAL A 295 -8.45 14.78 -2.17
CA VAL A 295 -7.87 13.92 -3.22
C VAL A 295 -7.12 12.75 -2.60
N ASP A 296 -7.24 11.58 -3.23
CA ASP A 296 -6.53 10.38 -2.78
C ASP A 296 -5.00 10.56 -2.81
N LYS A 297 -4.32 9.99 -1.81
CA LYS A 297 -2.87 10.18 -1.66
C LYS A 297 -2.07 9.60 -2.84
N ALA A 298 -2.55 8.58 -3.54
CA ALA A 298 -1.86 8.06 -4.73
C ALA A 298 -1.91 9.06 -5.88
N VAL A 299 -3.06 9.72 -6.09
CA VAL A 299 -3.22 10.79 -7.10
C VAL A 299 -2.31 11.98 -6.78
N ILE A 300 -2.25 12.37 -5.51
CA ILE A 300 -1.32 13.43 -5.05
C ILE A 300 0.13 13.00 -5.28
N ARG A 301 0.49 11.78 -4.89
CA ARG A 301 1.88 11.29 -4.98
C ARG A 301 2.34 11.11 -6.43
N ALA A 302 1.43 10.75 -7.33
CA ALA A 302 1.66 10.71 -8.77
C ALA A 302 1.72 12.11 -9.42
N GLY A 303 1.42 13.20 -8.69
CA GLY A 303 1.38 14.55 -9.25
C GLY A 303 0.21 14.78 -10.20
N LEU A 304 -0.92 14.10 -9.98
CA LEU A 304 -2.08 14.08 -10.88
C LEU A 304 -3.30 14.84 -10.34
N VAL A 305 -3.10 15.77 -9.40
CA VAL A 305 -4.18 16.62 -8.86
C VAL A 305 -4.89 17.41 -9.97
N GLY A 306 -4.18 17.74 -11.05
CA GLY A 306 -4.74 18.34 -12.26
C GLY A 306 -5.94 17.59 -12.84
N ALA A 307 -6.03 16.27 -12.66
CA ALA A 307 -7.18 15.50 -13.13
C ALA A 307 -8.46 15.83 -12.35
N VAL A 308 -8.32 16.14 -11.07
CA VAL A 308 -9.43 16.55 -10.20
C VAL A 308 -9.85 17.97 -10.55
N THR A 309 -8.92 18.93 -10.57
CA THR A 309 -9.23 20.34 -10.89
C THR A 309 -9.90 20.47 -12.25
N ARG A 310 -9.41 19.74 -13.27
CA ARG A 310 -10.01 19.71 -14.59
C ARG A 310 -11.42 19.14 -14.59
N SER A 311 -11.64 18.01 -13.94
CA SER A 311 -12.95 17.33 -13.92
C SER A 311 -14.00 18.10 -13.13
N THR A 312 -13.59 18.85 -12.11
CA THR A 312 -14.49 19.64 -11.26
C THR A 312 -14.60 21.10 -11.66
N GLU A 313 -13.83 21.55 -12.67
CA GLU A 313 -13.57 22.97 -12.93
C GLU A 313 -13.21 23.73 -11.64
N GLY A 314 -12.40 23.09 -10.81
CA GLY A 314 -12.03 23.55 -9.48
C GLY A 314 -10.60 24.06 -9.41
N MET A 315 -10.20 24.50 -8.22
CA MET A 315 -8.85 24.97 -7.93
C MET A 315 -8.30 24.22 -6.72
N GLU A 316 -7.02 23.90 -6.75
CA GLU A 316 -6.35 23.39 -5.56
C GLU A 316 -6.31 24.48 -4.47
N SER A 317 -6.53 24.12 -3.21
CA SER A 317 -6.56 25.09 -2.11
C SER A 317 -5.24 25.85 -2.00
N ASP A 318 -4.13 25.14 -2.17
CA ASP A 318 -2.78 25.67 -2.28
C ASP A 318 -1.91 24.58 -2.91
N GLU A 319 -0.74 24.94 -3.44
CA GLU A 319 0.13 24.04 -4.18
C GLU A 319 0.48 22.78 -3.35
N GLY A 320 0.18 21.61 -3.93
CA GLY A 320 0.54 20.31 -3.38
C GLY A 320 -0.24 19.89 -2.13
N THR A 321 -1.33 20.60 -1.80
CA THR A 321 -2.21 20.23 -0.68
C THR A 321 -3.10 19.03 -1.00
N GLY A 322 -3.45 18.82 -2.27
CA GLY A 322 -4.40 17.80 -2.70
C GLY A 322 -5.82 18.02 -2.18
N TYR A 323 -6.18 19.26 -1.87
CA TYR A 323 -7.55 19.67 -1.59
C TYR A 323 -8.03 20.51 -2.76
N VAL A 324 -9.12 20.11 -3.42
CA VAL A 324 -9.67 20.85 -4.56
C VAL A 324 -11.01 21.47 -4.19
N LEU A 325 -11.12 22.78 -4.37
CA LEU A 325 -12.29 23.61 -4.10
C LEU A 325 -13.08 23.80 -5.40
N THR A 326 -14.40 23.65 -5.36
CA THR A 326 -15.26 23.88 -6.53
C THR A 326 -16.69 24.19 -6.10
N SER A 327 -17.43 24.88 -6.97
CA SER A 327 -18.88 25.06 -6.85
C SER A 327 -19.67 23.94 -7.53
N ARG A 328 -19.01 23.07 -8.31
CA ARG A 328 -19.67 21.98 -9.04
C ARG A 328 -19.84 20.75 -8.17
N ASN A 329 -21.07 20.23 -8.15
CA ASN A 329 -21.40 18.96 -7.51
C ASN A 329 -21.02 17.79 -8.44
N VAL A 330 -19.75 17.38 -8.42
CA VAL A 330 -19.22 16.25 -9.21
C VAL A 330 -18.76 15.16 -8.26
N SER A 331 -19.02 13.89 -8.57
CA SER A 331 -18.52 12.74 -7.81
C SER A 331 -17.35 12.10 -8.55
N LEU A 332 -16.23 11.88 -7.87
CA LEU A 332 -15.04 11.22 -8.42
C LEU A 332 -14.62 10.10 -7.49
N SER A 333 -14.38 8.91 -8.05
CA SER A 333 -14.03 7.69 -7.31
C SER A 333 -12.64 7.71 -6.66
N TYR A 334 -11.81 8.71 -6.99
CA TYR A 334 -10.46 8.92 -6.47
C TYR A 334 -10.35 10.16 -5.57
N THR A 335 -11.47 10.61 -5.00
CA THR A 335 -11.55 11.69 -4.02
C THR A 335 -12.60 11.36 -2.96
N ARG A 336 -12.44 11.90 -1.74
CA ARG A 336 -13.57 12.02 -0.80
C ARG A 336 -14.14 13.41 -0.92
N ARG A 337 -15.44 13.52 -1.17
CA ARG A 337 -16.11 14.81 -1.31
C ARG A 337 -16.76 15.23 0.01
N TYR A 338 -16.72 16.53 0.27
CA TYR A 338 -17.39 17.16 1.39
C TYR A 338 -18.17 18.38 0.92
N ALA A 339 -19.33 18.61 1.53
CA ALA A 339 -20.00 19.90 1.45
C ALA A 339 -19.27 20.88 2.39
N VAL A 340 -18.98 22.08 1.90
CA VAL A 340 -18.39 23.17 2.68
C VAL A 340 -19.52 24.05 3.20
N HIS A 341 -19.61 24.15 4.52
CA HIS A 341 -20.62 24.97 5.20
C HIS A 341 -20.09 26.35 5.55
N GLU A 342 -18.83 26.43 5.96
CA GLU A 342 -18.20 27.67 6.34
C GLU A 342 -16.70 27.63 6.06
N ALA A 343 -16.13 28.79 5.72
CA ALA A 343 -14.71 28.99 5.51
C ALA A 343 -14.24 30.26 6.23
N MET A 344 -13.16 30.14 7.01
CA MET A 344 -12.65 31.25 7.81
C MET A 344 -11.12 31.24 7.86
N PRO A 345 -10.46 32.39 8.04
CA PRO A 345 -9.03 32.41 8.38
C PRO A 345 -8.78 31.60 9.65
N PHE A 346 -7.79 30.71 9.59
CA PHE A 346 -7.48 29.84 10.71
C PHE A 346 -6.61 30.56 11.74
N THR A 347 -7.20 30.78 12.90
CA THR A 347 -6.48 31.00 14.16
C THR A 347 -7.11 30.12 15.23
N VAL A 348 -6.36 29.77 16.26
CA VAL A 348 -6.92 29.07 17.43
C VAL A 348 -8.09 29.86 18.03
N LYS A 349 -8.01 31.20 18.04
CA LYS A 349 -9.05 32.07 18.58
C LYS A 349 -10.33 32.02 17.74
N SER A 350 -10.24 32.11 16.42
CA SER A 350 -11.40 32.07 15.52
C SER A 350 -12.09 30.71 15.59
N LEU A 351 -11.34 29.61 15.46
CA LEU A 351 -11.91 28.27 15.51
C LEU A 351 -12.52 27.96 16.89
N ARG A 352 -11.85 28.33 17.99
CA ARG A 352 -12.41 28.15 19.35
C ARG A 352 -13.70 28.96 19.55
N GLY A 353 -13.76 30.17 19.00
CA GLY A 353 -14.96 31.00 19.02
C GLY A 353 -16.13 30.31 18.31
N TRP A 354 -15.88 29.83 17.10
CA TRP A 354 -16.85 29.12 16.28
C TRP A 354 -17.39 27.85 16.96
N LEU A 355 -16.49 27.02 17.51
CA LEU A 355 -16.87 25.79 18.22
C LEU A 355 -17.82 26.06 19.40
N ARG A 356 -17.54 27.13 20.17
CA ARG A 356 -18.38 27.53 21.31
C ARG A 356 -19.74 28.03 20.85
N GLU A 357 -19.79 28.85 19.82
CA GLU A 357 -21.03 29.42 19.26
C GLU A 357 -21.98 28.32 18.75
N HIS A 358 -21.41 27.26 18.18
CA HIS A 358 -22.15 26.12 17.63
C HIS A 358 -22.30 24.95 18.60
N GLY A 359 -21.89 25.09 19.87
CA GLY A 359 -22.01 24.04 20.88
C GLY A 359 -21.23 22.75 20.55
N VAL A 360 -20.17 22.85 19.74
CA VAL A 360 -19.39 21.70 19.29
C VAL A 360 -18.44 21.23 20.39
N THR A 361 -18.53 19.95 20.72
CA THR A 361 -17.69 19.32 21.77
C THR A 361 -16.91 18.12 21.26
N GLY A 362 -17.22 17.61 20.06
CA GLY A 362 -16.38 16.64 19.37
C GLY A 362 -15.99 17.14 17.98
N LEU A 363 -14.70 17.00 17.67
CA LEU A 363 -14.11 17.57 16.47
C LEU A 363 -13.21 16.56 15.77
N THR A 364 -13.56 16.27 14.52
CA THR A 364 -12.68 15.59 13.57
C THR A 364 -11.82 16.62 12.88
N ILE A 365 -10.50 16.50 12.99
CA ILE A 365 -9.54 17.43 12.39
C ILE A 365 -8.84 16.71 11.24
N LYS A 366 -8.99 17.25 10.03
CA LYS A 366 -8.20 16.91 8.85
C LYS A 366 -7.24 18.05 8.56
N LYS A 367 -6.00 17.76 8.16
CA LYS A 367 -5.03 18.81 7.84
C LYS A 367 -4.09 18.42 6.70
N ARG A 368 -3.81 19.38 5.79
CA ARG A 368 -2.73 19.32 4.79
C ARG A 368 -2.18 20.73 4.55
N GLY A 369 -0.92 20.85 4.16
CA GLY A 369 -0.31 22.16 3.88
C GLY A 369 -0.01 23.04 5.10
N ILE A 370 -0.32 22.58 6.32
CA ILE A 370 -0.03 23.30 7.58
C ILE A 370 0.68 22.36 8.57
N ARG A 371 1.59 22.92 9.37
CA ARG A 371 2.35 22.18 10.40
C ARG A 371 1.88 22.59 11.78
N LEU A 372 1.11 21.71 12.41
CA LEU A 372 0.53 21.90 13.74
C LEU A 372 0.57 20.57 14.49
N ASP A 373 0.75 20.62 15.79
CA ASP A 373 0.60 19.45 16.67
C ASP A 373 -0.87 19.25 17.03
N ASP A 374 -1.42 18.05 16.78
CA ASP A 374 -2.86 17.80 16.96
C ASP A 374 -3.28 17.79 18.43
N GLU A 375 -2.40 17.29 19.31
CA GLU A 375 -2.69 17.23 20.73
C GLU A 375 -2.68 18.63 21.35
N GLN A 376 -1.66 19.43 21.01
CA GLN A 376 -1.59 20.83 21.39
C GLN A 376 -2.77 21.62 20.84
N LEU A 377 -3.13 21.44 19.56
CA LEU A 377 -4.28 22.11 18.96
C LEU A 377 -5.56 21.74 19.70
N ARG A 378 -5.78 20.47 20.06
CA ARG A 378 -6.96 20.05 20.84
C ARG A 378 -7.00 20.69 22.22
N ARG A 379 -5.87 20.72 22.94
CA ARG A 379 -5.73 21.43 24.23
C ARG A 379 -6.10 22.89 24.09
N ASP A 380 -5.57 23.53 23.05
CA ASP A 380 -5.84 24.92 22.76
C ASP A 380 -7.31 25.14 22.36
N LEU A 381 -7.94 24.27 21.58
CA LEU A 381 -9.36 24.39 21.27
C LEU A 381 -10.29 24.05 22.45
N LYS A 382 -9.74 23.53 23.56
CA LYS A 382 -10.48 22.99 24.71
C LYS A 382 -11.46 21.87 24.30
N ILE A 383 -11.05 21.04 23.34
CA ILE A 383 -11.81 19.86 22.89
C ILE A 383 -11.03 18.58 23.21
N GLY A 384 -11.72 17.58 23.75
CA GLY A 384 -11.14 16.28 24.08
C GLY A 384 -10.82 15.43 22.84
N THR A 385 -10.25 14.25 23.07
CA THR A 385 -10.02 13.23 22.02
C THR A 385 -11.24 12.35 21.76
N LYS A 386 -12.17 12.28 22.71
CA LYS A 386 -13.45 11.58 22.58
C LYS A 386 -14.56 12.53 22.16
N ALA A 387 -15.61 12.00 21.54
CA ALA A 387 -16.84 12.76 21.31
C ALA A 387 -17.39 13.21 22.67
N GLY A 388 -17.57 14.52 22.84
CA GLY A 388 -18.29 15.09 23.98
C GLY A 388 -19.81 14.90 23.85
N SER A 389 -20.58 15.50 24.75
CA SER A 389 -22.05 15.40 24.78
C SER A 389 -22.78 16.40 23.88
N GLY A 390 -22.06 17.33 23.27
CA GLY A 390 -22.60 18.34 22.34
C GLY A 390 -22.38 17.97 20.87
N GLU A 391 -22.52 18.98 20.01
CA GLU A 391 -22.47 18.81 18.57
C GLU A 391 -21.10 18.30 18.08
N GLN A 392 -21.15 17.62 16.93
CA GLN A 392 -19.99 17.05 16.26
C GLN A 392 -19.72 17.81 14.96
N ALA A 393 -18.46 18.16 14.71
CA ALA A 393 -18.07 18.82 13.47
C ALA A 393 -16.83 18.17 12.85
N THR A 394 -16.67 18.34 11.54
CA THR A 394 -15.41 18.08 10.84
C THR A 394 -14.83 19.39 10.36
N VAL A 395 -13.57 19.63 10.69
CA VAL A 395 -12.80 20.77 10.18
C VAL A 395 -11.66 20.27 9.31
N VAL A 396 -11.54 20.86 8.12
CA VAL A 396 -10.35 20.74 7.27
C VAL A 396 -9.51 21.98 7.45
N LEU A 397 -8.28 21.79 7.91
CA LEU A 397 -7.30 22.85 8.07
C LEU A 397 -6.30 22.77 6.91
N THR A 398 -6.24 23.83 6.10
CA THR A 398 -5.37 23.91 4.92
C THR A 398 -4.81 25.31 4.75
N ARG A 399 -4.13 25.57 3.63
CA ARG A 399 -3.87 26.92 3.13
C ARG A 399 -4.81 27.24 1.97
N VAL A 400 -5.22 28.50 1.86
CA VAL A 400 -5.92 29.06 0.70
C VAL A 400 -5.22 30.35 0.33
N GLY A 401 -4.69 30.46 -0.89
CA GLY A 401 -3.90 31.62 -1.31
C GLY A 401 -2.69 31.89 -0.40
N GLY A 402 -2.04 30.85 0.12
CA GLY A 402 -0.94 30.96 1.07
C GLY A 402 -1.34 31.16 2.54
N ALA A 403 -2.60 31.52 2.83
CA ALA A 403 -3.06 31.81 4.18
C ALA A 403 -3.65 30.57 4.87
N PRO A 404 -3.33 30.29 6.16
CA PRO A 404 -3.98 29.23 6.92
C PRO A 404 -5.50 29.45 7.01
N THR A 405 -6.26 28.39 6.71
CA THR A 405 -7.72 28.44 6.56
C THR A 405 -8.36 27.22 7.22
N ALA A 406 -9.50 27.43 7.88
CA ALA A 406 -10.36 26.39 8.43
C ALA A 406 -11.65 26.31 7.60
N LEU A 407 -11.97 25.11 7.12
CA LEU A 407 -13.19 24.79 6.41
C LEU A 407 -14.04 23.86 7.28
N ILE A 408 -15.25 24.28 7.61
CA ILE A 408 -16.23 23.43 8.29
C ILE A 408 -16.99 22.65 7.23
N VAL A 409 -16.95 21.32 7.35
CA VAL A 409 -17.42 20.44 6.29
C VAL A 409 -18.22 19.24 6.80
N SER A 410 -19.06 18.68 5.94
CA SER A 410 -19.69 17.37 6.17
C SER A 410 -19.44 16.43 4.99
N PRO A 411 -19.30 15.10 5.22
CA PRO A 411 -19.29 14.13 4.13
C PRO A 411 -20.52 14.30 3.23
N ALA A 412 -20.33 14.12 1.93
CA ALA A 412 -21.33 14.36 0.88
C ALA A 412 -21.70 13.11 0.09
#